data_AF-W7DZR7-F1
#
_entry.id   AF-W7DZR7-F1
#
_cell.length_a   1.000
_cell.length_b   1.000
_cell.length_c   1.000
_cell.angle_alpha   90.00
_cell.angle_beta   90.00
_cell.angle_gamma   90.00
#
_symmetry.space_group_name_H-M   'P 1'
#
loop_
_entity.id
_entity.type
_entity.pdbx_description
1 polymer ?
#
loop_
_entity_poly.entity_id
_entity_poly.type
_entity_poly.pdbx_seq_one_letter_code
_entity_poly.pdbx_strand_id
1 'polypeptide(L)'
;MNWRTNIVDLLLQKGGIDIESEEQNGQTALSLAAFNGSPEIVKLLLQHGANVQSMDKTGKTALSLVTKKISEGYYTNGESRIIRSLVENGADVDLEDEEGKTPMLYAASSDMRGALLQLLSPEIRRRIIICCDGTWNDRETKQPFTNVTRILSCIEPQDDTNNNRYDQLPYYIDGIGTGTTWLGRGKSGATGSGISRKIREAYRHVCSTYVQDGDEIVLIGFSRGAYTIQCLARLINDIGIIHNASVNKELPRIFDLWATGQSPTEDGDLKNHCERLVSDRMLRRNVKIKAYAAWDTVRSLGSPWPNPFRKSEQRFDFMDEKLPPNVTKAYHALALDERRYYFQPTILVPSKPEQLKQCWFRGSHSDIGGGGENSGLANITLCWMISQLRDAVKFNHESCWYATASGSILHYNMAKENTDILGVEKYNSFSSVWRFAGSRTRSIGKSRMEPTDPTGGCQIDRNHNDMYETIHFSVRVLKDIAVLQPQDQSNPLKEFKCSESAPYSWSANIAGQDVRIDEDKQSDYEVGMLHRWIDRDSNFRDLVTRDLVRLGHIRRPDDPTSVPLDEIVRD
;
A
#
# COMPACT_ATOMS: atom_id res chain seq x y z
N MET A 1 7.28 1.40 -42.09
CA MET A 1 8.23 2.33 -41.43
C MET A 1 9.34 1.63 -40.62
N ASN A 2 9.34 0.30 -40.40
CA ASN A 2 10.20 -0.32 -39.37
C ASN A 2 11.65 -0.69 -39.74
N TRP A 3 12.05 -0.65 -41.02
CA TRP A 3 13.37 -1.18 -41.41
C TRP A 3 14.54 -0.26 -41.00
N ARG A 4 14.35 1.07 -41.03
CA ARG A 4 15.40 2.04 -40.65
C ARG A 4 15.75 1.93 -39.17
N THR A 5 14.73 1.89 -38.31
CA THR A 5 14.88 1.70 -36.87
C THR A 5 15.59 0.38 -36.55
N ASN A 6 15.20 -0.72 -37.22
CA ASN A 6 15.85 -2.02 -37.04
C ASN A 6 17.33 -2.02 -37.45
N ILE A 7 17.70 -1.29 -38.51
CA ILE A 7 19.10 -1.17 -38.90
C ILE A 7 19.88 -0.37 -37.86
N VAL A 8 19.34 0.75 -37.39
CA VAL A 8 20.01 1.56 -36.35
C VAL A 8 20.19 0.75 -35.06
N ASP A 9 19.15 0.05 -34.62
CA ASP A 9 19.22 -0.83 -33.44
C ASP A 9 20.29 -1.93 -33.60
N LEU A 10 20.32 -2.60 -34.77
CA LEU A 10 21.32 -3.63 -35.05
C LEU A 10 22.75 -3.08 -35.11
N LEU A 11 22.93 -1.87 -35.65
CA LEU A 11 24.21 -1.17 -35.69
C LEU A 11 24.71 -0.81 -34.29
N LEU A 12 23.84 -0.25 -33.44
CA LEU A 12 24.16 0.09 -32.06
C LEU A 12 24.50 -1.15 -31.21
N GLN A 13 23.79 -2.28 -31.42
CA GLN A 13 24.04 -3.53 -30.71
C GLN A 13 25.35 -4.23 -31.11
N LYS A 14 25.80 -4.09 -32.36
CA LYS A 14 27.03 -4.75 -32.87
C LYS A 14 28.32 -4.17 -32.25
N GLY A 15 28.25 -2.98 -31.66
CA GLY A 15 29.40 -2.29 -31.05
C GLY A 15 30.40 -1.73 -32.07
N GLY A 16 31.25 -0.80 -31.64
CA GLY A 16 32.30 -0.21 -32.48
C GLY A 16 31.87 0.99 -33.32
N ILE A 17 30.67 1.52 -33.11
CA ILE A 17 30.19 2.77 -33.71
C ILE A 17 30.31 3.85 -32.65
N ASP A 18 30.96 4.95 -33.01
CA ASP A 18 30.96 6.16 -32.20
C ASP A 18 29.65 6.92 -32.43
N ILE A 19 28.81 6.93 -31.39
CA ILE A 19 27.46 7.54 -31.43
C ILE A 19 27.52 9.07 -31.50
N GLU A 20 28.64 9.66 -31.09
CA GLU A 20 28.89 11.10 -31.11
C GLU A 20 29.63 11.56 -32.36
N SER A 21 29.83 10.67 -33.34
CA SER A 21 30.41 11.07 -34.62
C SER A 21 29.56 12.13 -35.31
N GLU A 22 30.24 13.20 -35.74
CA GLU A 22 29.64 14.38 -36.35
C GLU A 22 29.78 14.37 -37.88
N GLU A 23 28.75 14.84 -38.59
CA GLU A 23 28.87 15.14 -40.01
C GLU A 23 29.49 16.55 -40.26
N GLN A 24 29.53 16.99 -41.52
CA GLN A 24 30.24 18.21 -41.92
C GLN A 24 29.73 19.49 -41.25
N ASN A 25 28.50 19.55 -40.79
CA ASN A 25 27.93 20.68 -40.06
C ASN A 25 27.98 20.48 -38.53
N GLY A 26 28.68 19.47 -38.02
CA GLY A 26 28.75 19.18 -36.59
C GLY A 26 27.52 18.44 -36.05
N GLN A 27 26.62 17.96 -36.91
CA GLN A 27 25.41 17.27 -36.46
C GLN A 27 25.72 15.81 -36.10
N THR A 28 25.28 15.38 -34.93
CA THR A 28 25.34 13.98 -34.50
C THR A 28 24.15 13.18 -35.03
N ALA A 29 24.20 11.86 -34.86
CA ALA A 29 23.07 10.99 -35.18
C ALA A 29 21.77 11.42 -34.45
N LEU A 30 21.90 11.91 -33.20
CA LEU A 30 20.77 12.37 -32.39
C LEU A 30 20.13 13.62 -32.99
N SER A 31 20.93 14.63 -33.32
CA SER A 31 20.40 15.88 -33.89
C SER A 31 19.81 15.67 -35.29
N LEU A 32 20.42 14.81 -36.12
CA LEU A 32 19.86 14.40 -37.40
C LEU A 32 18.53 13.66 -37.27
N ALA A 33 18.41 12.75 -36.29
CA ALA A 33 17.16 12.01 -36.04
C ALA A 33 16.04 12.93 -35.54
N ALA A 34 16.38 13.88 -34.65
CA ALA A 34 15.48 14.90 -34.15
C ALA A 34 15.00 15.83 -35.28
N PHE A 35 15.93 16.36 -36.06
CA PHE A 35 15.62 17.20 -37.22
C PHE A 35 14.82 16.42 -38.27
N ASN A 36 15.04 15.13 -38.48
CA ASN A 36 14.25 14.36 -39.45
C ASN A 36 12.88 13.90 -38.94
N GLY A 37 12.51 14.17 -37.68
CA GLY A 37 11.20 13.80 -37.14
C GLY A 37 11.08 12.29 -36.87
N SER A 38 12.15 11.63 -36.42
CA SER A 38 12.18 10.18 -36.17
C SER A 38 12.20 9.82 -34.67
N PRO A 39 11.05 9.81 -33.97
CA PRO A 39 11.00 9.64 -32.51
C PRO A 39 11.57 8.31 -32.02
N GLU A 40 11.38 7.23 -32.76
CA GLU A 40 11.88 5.90 -32.39
C GLU A 40 13.42 5.83 -32.45
N ILE A 41 14.04 6.51 -33.41
CA ILE A 41 15.50 6.57 -33.53
C ILE A 41 16.08 7.46 -32.43
N VAL A 42 15.46 8.61 -32.14
CA VAL A 42 15.84 9.49 -31.03
C VAL A 42 15.85 8.71 -29.71
N LYS A 43 14.77 7.97 -29.42
CA LYS A 43 14.67 7.16 -28.20
C LYS A 43 15.78 6.11 -28.12
N LEU A 44 16.07 5.40 -29.22
CA LEU A 44 17.13 4.39 -29.26
C LEU A 44 18.52 4.99 -29.02
N LEU A 45 18.82 6.13 -29.62
CA LEU A 45 20.11 6.82 -29.46
C LEU A 45 20.32 7.28 -28.02
N LEU A 46 19.31 7.92 -27.41
CA LEU A 46 19.36 8.33 -26.01
C LEU A 46 19.53 7.14 -25.06
N GLN A 47 18.85 6.01 -25.32
CA GLN A 47 19.02 4.77 -24.55
C GLN A 47 20.44 4.19 -24.63
N HIS A 48 21.17 4.46 -25.70
CA HIS A 48 22.56 4.05 -25.89
C HIS A 48 23.57 5.14 -25.48
N GLY A 49 23.12 6.17 -24.74
CA GLY A 49 23.99 7.16 -24.12
C GLY A 49 24.39 8.32 -25.04
N ALA A 50 23.65 8.58 -26.12
CA ALA A 50 23.88 9.77 -26.93
C ALA A 50 23.80 11.05 -26.07
N ASN A 51 24.74 11.96 -26.25
CA ASN A 51 24.79 13.22 -25.51
C ASN A 51 23.67 14.15 -25.99
N VAL A 52 22.71 14.41 -25.10
CA VAL A 52 21.54 15.25 -25.40
C VAL A 52 21.89 16.72 -25.66
N GLN A 53 23.05 17.18 -25.18
CA GLN A 53 23.53 18.56 -25.30
C GLN A 53 24.53 18.78 -26.44
N SER A 54 24.81 17.76 -27.28
CA SER A 54 25.71 17.94 -28.42
C SER A 54 25.18 19.03 -29.36
N MET A 55 26.07 19.96 -29.71
CA MET A 55 25.75 21.14 -30.52
C MET A 55 26.33 20.98 -31.93
N ASP A 56 25.58 21.44 -32.93
CA ASP A 56 26.13 21.61 -34.27
C ASP A 56 27.05 22.84 -34.37
N LYS A 57 27.65 23.05 -35.53
CA LYS A 57 28.56 24.19 -35.79
C LYS A 57 27.92 25.57 -35.65
N THR A 58 26.61 25.66 -35.46
CA THR A 58 25.90 26.92 -35.19
C THR A 58 25.44 27.04 -33.75
N GLY A 59 25.92 26.14 -32.87
CA GLY A 59 25.53 26.09 -31.46
C GLY A 59 24.15 25.47 -31.21
N LYS A 60 23.52 24.83 -32.20
CA LYS A 60 22.16 24.29 -32.03
C LYS A 60 22.19 22.85 -31.52
N THR A 61 21.41 22.59 -30.47
CA THR A 61 21.17 21.23 -29.96
C THR A 61 20.09 20.51 -30.77
N ALA A 62 19.94 19.19 -30.53
CA ALA A 62 18.83 18.42 -31.08
C ALA A 62 17.46 19.04 -30.74
N LEU A 63 17.32 19.65 -29.55
CA LEU A 63 16.09 20.31 -29.12
C LEU A 63 15.85 21.63 -29.89
N SER A 64 16.89 22.45 -30.10
CA SER A 64 16.80 23.66 -30.92
C SER A 64 16.41 23.33 -32.36
N LEU A 65 17.02 22.29 -32.94
CA LEU A 65 16.79 21.89 -34.33
C LEU A 65 15.38 21.35 -34.57
N VAL A 66 14.87 20.48 -33.69
CA VAL A 66 13.49 19.99 -33.82
C VAL A 66 12.49 21.14 -33.64
N THR A 67 12.71 22.04 -32.68
CA THR A 67 11.80 23.18 -32.42
C THR A 67 11.79 24.16 -33.59
N LYS A 68 12.97 24.48 -34.14
CA LYS A 68 13.12 25.31 -35.34
C LYS A 68 12.40 24.67 -36.54
N LYS A 69 12.59 23.38 -36.79
CA LYS A 69 11.94 22.71 -37.92
C LYS A 69 10.41 22.76 -37.81
N ILE A 70 9.86 22.51 -36.63
CA ILE A 70 8.41 22.60 -36.43
C ILE A 70 7.93 24.04 -36.69
N SER A 71 8.72 25.05 -36.32
CA SER A 71 8.35 26.46 -36.56
C SER A 71 8.21 26.81 -38.04
N GLU A 72 8.86 26.05 -38.92
CA GLU A 72 8.85 26.22 -40.37
C GLU A 72 7.73 25.40 -41.07
N GLY A 73 6.91 24.62 -40.33
CA GLY A 73 5.90 23.72 -40.91
C GLY A 73 4.76 23.27 -39.98
N TYR A 74 4.03 22.21 -40.35
CA TYR A 74 2.93 21.66 -39.54
C TYR A 74 3.45 20.71 -38.45
N TYR A 75 3.00 20.94 -37.21
CA TYR A 75 3.28 20.15 -36.02
C TYR A 75 2.53 18.81 -36.03
N THR A 76 3.23 17.67 -35.92
CA THR A 76 2.61 16.35 -35.76
C THR A 76 2.89 15.76 -34.38
N ASN A 77 2.19 14.69 -34.03
CA ASN A 77 2.39 13.96 -32.76
C ASN A 77 3.79 13.31 -32.68
N GLY A 78 4.52 13.18 -33.79
CA GLY A 78 5.87 12.63 -33.84
C GLY A 78 6.91 13.56 -33.20
N GLU A 79 6.87 14.84 -33.54
CA GLU A 79 7.80 15.84 -33.01
C GLU A 79 7.57 16.11 -31.52
N SER A 80 6.33 16.08 -31.05
CA SER A 80 6.01 16.15 -29.61
C SER A 80 6.73 15.06 -28.80
N ARG A 81 6.81 13.84 -29.37
CA ARG A 81 7.49 12.70 -28.72
C ARG A 81 9.02 12.88 -28.72
N ILE A 82 9.57 13.55 -29.73
CA ILE A 82 11.01 13.87 -29.80
C ILE A 82 11.36 14.89 -28.72
N ILE A 83 10.65 16.02 -28.68
CA ILE A 83 10.86 17.07 -27.67
C ILE A 83 10.76 16.46 -26.27
N ARG A 84 9.71 15.66 -26.01
CA ARG A 84 9.55 14.93 -24.75
C ARG A 84 10.77 14.06 -24.42
N SER A 85 11.21 13.23 -25.37
CA SER A 85 12.35 12.33 -25.14
C SER A 85 13.64 13.10 -24.83
N LEU A 86 13.88 14.23 -25.51
CA LEU A 86 15.05 15.07 -25.26
C LEU A 86 14.99 15.72 -23.88
N VAL A 87 13.85 16.34 -23.51
CA VAL A 87 13.68 17.00 -22.21
C VAL A 87 13.75 15.99 -21.05
N GLU A 88 13.11 14.81 -21.18
CA GLU A 88 13.18 13.73 -20.19
C GLU A 88 14.61 13.21 -19.98
N ASN A 89 15.48 13.34 -20.98
CA ASN A 89 16.90 12.96 -20.89
C ASN A 89 17.81 14.15 -20.54
N GLY A 90 17.24 15.27 -20.06
CA GLY A 90 17.98 16.39 -19.52
C GLY A 90 18.47 17.41 -20.55
N ALA A 91 17.81 17.53 -21.71
CA ALA A 91 18.07 18.62 -22.65
C ALA A 91 17.88 19.98 -21.96
N ASP A 92 18.84 20.89 -22.16
CA ASP A 92 18.78 22.24 -21.61
C ASP A 92 17.99 23.12 -22.57
N VAL A 93 16.96 23.75 -22.05
CA VAL A 93 15.99 24.53 -22.82
C VAL A 93 16.33 26.01 -22.86
N ASP A 94 17.26 26.42 -22.01
CA ASP A 94 17.79 27.77 -21.91
C ASP A 94 19.15 27.89 -22.60
N LEU A 95 19.64 26.78 -23.18
CA LEU A 95 20.90 26.79 -23.93
C LEU A 95 20.75 27.61 -25.22
N GLU A 96 21.56 28.67 -25.30
CA GLU A 96 21.59 29.59 -26.44
C GLU A 96 22.50 29.07 -27.55
N ASP A 97 22.04 29.19 -28.80
CA ASP A 97 22.88 28.97 -29.97
C ASP A 97 23.77 30.21 -30.28
N GLU A 98 24.57 30.14 -31.34
CA GLU A 98 25.47 31.26 -31.71
C GLU A 98 24.73 32.56 -32.09
N GLU A 99 23.42 32.49 -32.37
CA GLU A 99 22.56 33.65 -32.62
C GLU A 99 21.90 34.19 -31.33
N GLY A 100 22.22 33.62 -30.16
CA GLY A 100 21.60 33.94 -28.88
C GLY A 100 20.17 33.43 -28.75
N LYS A 101 19.77 32.42 -29.54
CA LYS A 101 18.41 31.88 -29.54
C LYS A 101 18.34 30.59 -28.75
N THR A 102 17.47 30.56 -27.73
CA THR A 102 17.09 29.33 -27.04
C THR A 102 16.08 28.52 -27.86
N PRO A 103 15.92 27.20 -27.61
CA PRO A 103 14.84 26.42 -28.19
C PRO A 103 13.46 27.09 -28.08
N MET A 104 13.16 27.76 -26.98
CA MET A 104 11.88 28.45 -26.76
C MET A 104 11.69 29.67 -27.68
N LEU A 105 12.78 30.35 -28.06
CA LEU A 105 12.74 31.46 -29.03
C LEU A 105 12.37 30.98 -30.45
N TYR A 106 12.71 29.72 -30.79
CA TYR A 106 12.29 29.10 -32.05
C TYR A 106 10.81 28.69 -32.08
N ALA A 107 10.12 28.59 -30.94
CA ALA A 107 8.71 28.24 -30.91
C ALA A 107 7.83 29.40 -31.43
N ALA A 108 7.51 29.37 -32.74
CA ALA A 108 6.82 30.47 -33.40
C ALA A 108 5.34 30.64 -33.02
N SER A 109 4.61 29.56 -32.76
CA SER A 109 3.17 29.60 -32.43
C SER A 109 2.90 29.55 -30.92
N SER A 110 1.78 30.14 -30.49
CA SER A 110 1.28 30.05 -29.11
C SER A 110 1.09 28.60 -28.65
N ASP A 111 0.65 27.73 -29.55
CA ASP A 111 0.40 26.32 -29.27
C ASP A 111 1.70 25.54 -29.06
N MET A 112 2.75 25.87 -29.82
CA MET A 112 4.08 25.27 -29.65
C MET A 112 4.74 25.76 -28.38
N ARG A 113 4.65 27.06 -28.06
CA ARG A 113 5.09 27.59 -26.76
C ARG A 113 4.34 26.93 -25.62
N GLY A 114 3.02 26.76 -25.73
CA GLY A 114 2.20 26.05 -24.74
C GLY A 114 2.63 24.59 -24.57
N ALA A 115 2.88 23.87 -25.67
CA ALA A 115 3.36 22.49 -25.65
C ALA A 115 4.77 22.38 -25.03
N LEU A 116 5.69 23.27 -25.40
CA LEU A 116 7.04 23.32 -24.82
C LEU A 116 6.95 23.63 -23.31
N LEU A 117 6.18 24.64 -22.91
CA LEU A 117 5.98 24.99 -21.50
C LEU A 117 5.31 23.86 -20.69
N GLN A 118 4.39 23.11 -21.31
CA GLN A 118 3.77 21.93 -20.69
C GLN A 118 4.76 20.76 -20.55
N LEU A 119 5.68 20.59 -21.51
CA LEU A 119 6.74 19.58 -21.47
C LEU A 119 7.89 19.97 -20.52
N LEU A 120 8.08 21.28 -20.30
CA LEU A 120 9.02 21.87 -19.35
C LEU A 120 8.49 21.95 -17.93
N SER A 121 7.17 21.91 -17.77
CA SER A 121 6.56 21.71 -16.46
C SER A 121 6.90 20.31 -15.98
N PRO A 122 7.33 20.12 -14.71
CA PRO A 122 7.61 18.79 -14.18
C PRO A 122 6.38 17.91 -14.44
N GLU A 123 6.61 16.76 -15.06
CA GLU A 123 5.56 15.84 -15.45
C GLU A 123 4.71 15.48 -14.23
N ILE A 124 3.48 16.01 -14.17
CA ILE A 124 2.57 15.74 -13.06
C ILE A 124 2.07 14.32 -13.23
N ARG A 125 2.63 13.41 -12.43
CA ARG A 125 2.24 12.01 -12.40
C ARG A 125 1.10 11.81 -11.43
N ARG A 126 0.37 10.71 -11.57
CA ARG A 126 -0.71 10.36 -10.64
C ARG A 126 -0.23 9.30 -9.66
N ARG A 127 -0.60 9.49 -8.39
CA ARG A 127 -0.52 8.45 -7.38
C ARG A 127 -1.92 8.03 -7.00
N ILE A 128 -2.34 6.88 -7.50
CA ILE A 128 -3.67 6.30 -7.32
C ILE A 128 -3.67 5.53 -6.01
N ILE A 129 -4.43 5.98 -5.01
CA ILE A 129 -4.44 5.37 -3.68
C ILE A 129 -5.79 4.74 -3.44
N ILE A 130 -5.88 3.41 -3.56
CA ILE A 130 -7.14 2.67 -3.35
C ILE A 130 -7.25 2.29 -1.88
N CYS A 131 -8.27 2.80 -1.21
CA CYS A 131 -8.55 2.55 0.21
C CYS A 131 -9.83 1.70 0.36
N CYS A 132 -9.69 0.43 0.72
CA CYS A 132 -10.82 -0.49 0.91
C CYS A 132 -11.09 -0.75 2.39
N ASP A 133 -12.27 -0.37 2.88
CA ASP A 133 -12.63 -0.51 4.29
C ASP A 133 -13.12 -1.92 4.67
N GLY A 134 -13.13 -2.19 5.98
CA GLY A 134 -13.64 -3.42 6.55
C GLY A 134 -15.16 -3.53 6.46
N THR A 135 -15.68 -4.75 6.56
CA THR A 135 -17.13 -5.03 6.47
C THR A 135 -17.99 -4.09 7.30
N TRP A 136 -19.13 -3.68 6.74
CA TRP A 136 -20.13 -2.88 7.45
C TRP A 136 -19.62 -1.51 7.90
N ASN A 137 -18.44 -1.07 7.47
CA ASN A 137 -17.91 0.24 7.75
C ASN A 137 -18.07 1.12 6.52
N ASP A 138 -18.50 2.34 6.76
CA ASP A 138 -18.58 3.40 5.76
C ASP A 138 -18.16 4.72 6.40
N ARG A 139 -17.79 5.67 5.54
CA ARG A 139 -17.27 6.98 5.93
C ARG A 139 -18.36 7.94 6.43
N GLU A 140 -19.62 7.69 6.11
CA GLU A 140 -20.69 8.69 6.27
C GLU A 140 -21.55 8.48 7.52
N THR A 141 -21.75 7.23 7.94
CA THR A 141 -22.80 6.89 8.91
C THR A 141 -22.29 6.28 10.21
N LYS A 142 -21.04 5.79 10.25
CA LYS A 142 -20.49 5.11 11.42
C LYS A 142 -19.28 5.81 12.00
N GLN A 143 -19.46 6.29 13.23
CA GLN A 143 -18.37 6.58 14.15
C GLN A 143 -18.34 5.52 15.24
N PRO A 144 -17.16 5.14 15.74
CA PRO A 144 -15.84 5.69 15.37
C PRO A 144 -15.31 5.15 14.04
N PHE A 145 -14.41 5.92 13.40
CA PHE A 145 -13.85 5.59 12.09
C PHE A 145 -12.79 4.49 12.15
N THR A 146 -12.64 3.75 11.05
CA THR A 146 -11.51 2.81 10.88
C THR A 146 -10.23 3.54 10.53
N ASN A 147 -9.10 2.87 10.68
CA ASN A 147 -7.80 3.39 10.28
C ASN A 147 -7.70 3.63 8.76
N VAL A 148 -8.47 2.91 7.93
CA VAL A 148 -8.59 3.20 6.49
C VAL A 148 -9.22 4.57 6.24
N THR A 149 -10.30 4.89 6.96
CA THR A 149 -10.97 6.20 6.83
C THR A 149 -10.11 7.33 7.43
N ARG A 150 -9.40 7.05 8.53
CA ARG A 150 -8.51 8.01 9.17
C ARG A 150 -7.29 8.31 8.31
N ILE A 151 -6.58 7.29 7.81
CA ILE A 151 -5.39 7.49 6.96
C ILE A 151 -5.75 8.23 5.66
N LEU A 152 -6.92 7.93 5.06
CA LEU A 152 -7.44 8.63 3.89
C LEU A 152 -7.53 10.15 4.12
N SER A 153 -7.96 10.55 5.31
CA SER A 153 -8.13 11.97 5.69
C SER A 153 -6.80 12.68 5.95
N CYS A 154 -5.69 11.92 6.00
CA CYS A 154 -4.35 12.45 6.20
C CYS A 154 -3.57 12.60 4.90
N ILE A 155 -4.07 12.09 3.77
CA ILE A 155 -3.33 12.14 2.50
C ILE A 155 -3.35 13.56 1.96
N GLU A 156 -2.17 14.12 1.68
CA GLU A 156 -2.09 15.44 1.02
C GLU A 156 -2.52 15.34 -0.45
N PRO A 157 -3.17 16.35 -1.04
CA PRO A 157 -3.54 16.30 -2.44
C PRO A 157 -2.35 16.20 -3.41
N GLN A 158 -1.17 16.70 -3.02
CA GLN A 158 0.02 16.73 -3.86
C GLN A 158 1.26 16.30 -3.08
N ASP A 159 2.15 15.60 -3.77
CA ASP A 159 3.49 15.26 -3.31
C ASP A 159 4.51 15.84 -4.29
N ASP A 160 5.27 16.82 -3.82
CA ASP A 160 6.31 17.56 -4.54
C ASP A 160 7.71 17.21 -4.04
N THR A 161 7.85 16.10 -3.29
CA THR A 161 9.14 15.67 -2.77
C THR A 161 10.02 15.05 -3.87
N ASN A 162 11.35 15.16 -3.72
CA ASN A 162 12.34 14.50 -4.58
C ASN A 162 12.26 14.84 -6.09
N ASN A 163 12.01 16.11 -6.43
CA ASN A 163 11.93 16.62 -7.81
C ASN A 163 10.88 15.95 -8.72
N ASN A 164 10.00 15.10 -8.17
CA ASN A 164 8.88 14.51 -8.88
C ASN A 164 7.57 15.05 -8.29
N ARG A 165 6.68 15.54 -9.15
CA ARG A 165 5.37 16.02 -8.70
C ARG A 165 4.31 14.95 -8.96
N TYR A 166 3.65 14.51 -7.89
CA TYR A 166 2.53 13.59 -7.93
C TYR A 166 1.25 14.26 -7.45
N ASP A 167 0.19 14.19 -8.24
CA ASP A 167 -1.17 14.36 -7.74
C ASP A 167 -1.60 13.07 -7.03
N GLN A 168 -1.85 13.16 -5.72
CA GLN A 168 -2.28 12.02 -4.92
C GLN A 168 -3.80 11.92 -4.96
N LEU A 169 -4.30 10.84 -5.55
CA LEU A 169 -5.71 10.63 -5.86
C LEU A 169 -6.26 9.47 -5.01
N PRO A 170 -6.66 9.74 -3.76
CA PRO A 170 -7.26 8.74 -2.91
C PRO A 170 -8.69 8.40 -3.37
N TYR A 171 -8.98 7.11 -3.46
CA TYR A 171 -10.29 6.57 -3.81
C TYR A 171 -10.75 5.60 -2.72
N TYR A 172 -11.84 5.95 -2.05
CA TYR A 172 -12.40 5.17 -0.95
C TYR A 172 -13.46 4.19 -1.45
N ILE A 173 -13.36 2.96 -0.99
CA ILE A 173 -14.31 1.89 -1.22
C ILE A 173 -14.82 1.44 0.14
N ASP A 174 -16.12 1.62 0.34
CA ASP A 174 -16.82 1.21 1.54
C ASP A 174 -16.81 -0.31 1.74
N GLY A 175 -16.97 -0.70 3.00
CA GLY A 175 -16.96 -2.08 3.44
C GLY A 175 -18.01 -2.94 2.78
N ILE A 176 -17.72 -4.23 2.59
CA ILE A 176 -18.72 -5.17 2.06
C ILE A 176 -20.01 -5.12 2.91
N GLY A 177 -21.18 -4.98 2.28
CA GLY A 177 -22.49 -5.03 2.95
C GLY A 177 -23.13 -3.68 3.29
N THR A 178 -22.39 -2.57 3.18
CA THR A 178 -22.91 -1.19 3.32
C THR A 178 -24.00 -0.86 2.28
N GLY A 179 -24.94 0.01 2.63
CA GLY A 179 -25.98 0.51 1.70
C GLY A 179 -27.11 -0.46 1.31
N THR A 180 -27.21 -1.67 1.90
CA THR A 180 -28.29 -2.63 1.63
C THR A 180 -29.30 -2.74 2.79
N THR A 181 -30.58 -3.02 2.49
CA THR A 181 -31.64 -3.28 3.50
C THR A 181 -31.30 -4.50 4.35
N TRP A 182 -31.74 -4.55 5.62
CA TRP A 182 -31.42 -5.63 6.59
C TRP A 182 -31.50 -7.07 6.02
N LEU A 183 -32.49 -7.38 5.18
CA LEU A 183 -32.62 -8.68 4.51
C LEU A 183 -31.57 -8.91 3.39
N GLY A 184 -31.16 -7.84 2.70
CA GLY A 184 -30.06 -7.83 1.71
C GLY A 184 -28.67 -7.83 2.34
N ARG A 185 -28.55 -7.39 3.61
CA ARG A 185 -27.31 -7.41 4.41
C ARG A 185 -26.82 -8.85 4.63
N GLY A 186 -27.68 -9.74 5.09
CA GLY A 186 -27.32 -11.15 5.31
C GLY A 186 -26.98 -11.92 4.03
N LYS A 187 -27.61 -11.58 2.90
CA LYS A 187 -27.36 -12.22 1.60
C LYS A 187 -26.05 -11.74 0.96
N SER A 188 -25.82 -10.44 0.85
CA SER A 188 -24.64 -9.88 0.14
C SER A 188 -23.31 -10.15 0.85
N GLY A 189 -23.32 -10.21 2.19
CA GLY A 189 -22.14 -10.57 2.98
C GLY A 189 -21.76 -12.06 2.88
N ALA A 190 -22.69 -12.91 2.42
CA ALA A 190 -22.56 -14.36 2.33
C ALA A 190 -22.36 -14.89 0.89
N THR A 191 -22.72 -14.15 -0.15
CA THR A 191 -22.74 -14.65 -1.53
C THR A 191 -21.48 -14.39 -2.34
N GLY A 192 -20.46 -13.70 -1.81
CA GLY A 192 -19.24 -13.34 -2.57
C GLY A 192 -19.47 -12.32 -3.72
N SER A 193 -20.72 -12.07 -4.11
CA SER A 193 -21.10 -11.04 -5.07
C SER A 193 -20.71 -9.63 -4.62
N GLY A 194 -20.74 -9.38 -3.30
CA GLY A 194 -20.29 -8.12 -2.70
C GLY A 194 -18.81 -7.84 -2.98
N ILE A 195 -17.93 -8.84 -2.78
CA ILE A 195 -16.49 -8.67 -3.02
C ILE A 195 -16.17 -8.53 -4.51
N SER A 196 -16.82 -9.31 -5.37
CA SER A 196 -16.66 -9.22 -6.83
C SER A 196 -17.04 -7.84 -7.38
N ARG A 197 -18.07 -7.20 -6.80
CA ARG A 197 -18.44 -5.82 -7.15
C ARG A 197 -17.34 -4.84 -6.74
N LYS A 198 -16.82 -4.94 -5.52
CA LYS A 198 -15.79 -4.03 -5.00
C LYS A 198 -14.46 -4.15 -5.73
N ILE A 199 -14.02 -5.37 -6.07
CA ILE A 199 -12.79 -5.55 -6.86
C ILE A 199 -12.94 -4.92 -8.25
N ARG A 200 -14.08 -5.14 -8.94
CA ARG A 200 -14.32 -4.53 -10.26
C ARG A 200 -14.44 -3.02 -10.20
N GLU A 201 -15.05 -2.48 -9.15
CA GLU A 201 -15.14 -1.04 -8.88
C GLU A 201 -13.74 -0.43 -8.71
N ALA A 202 -12.91 -1.03 -7.85
CA ALA A 202 -11.52 -0.62 -7.64
C ALA A 202 -10.68 -0.70 -8.92
N TYR A 203 -10.74 -1.83 -9.62
CA TYR A 203 -9.97 -2.05 -10.83
C TYR A 203 -10.38 -1.09 -11.95
N ARG A 204 -11.68 -0.81 -12.10
CA ARG A 204 -12.16 0.20 -13.05
C ARG A 204 -11.60 1.58 -12.72
N HIS A 205 -11.59 1.97 -11.45
CA HIS A 205 -11.01 3.24 -11.03
C HIS A 205 -9.51 3.32 -11.36
N VAL A 206 -8.75 2.26 -11.06
CA VAL A 206 -7.33 2.18 -11.45
C VAL A 206 -7.17 2.34 -12.97
N CYS A 207 -7.95 1.63 -13.77
CA CYS A 207 -7.89 1.72 -15.23
C CYS A 207 -8.29 3.08 -15.80
N SER A 208 -9.23 3.79 -15.16
CA SER A 208 -9.64 5.12 -15.61
C SER A 208 -8.64 6.22 -15.24
N THR A 209 -7.88 6.00 -14.16
CA THR A 209 -6.99 7.02 -13.59
C THR A 209 -5.52 6.82 -13.99
N TYR A 210 -5.11 5.60 -14.34
CA TYR A 210 -3.74 5.30 -14.79
C TYR A 210 -3.57 5.72 -16.26
N VAL A 211 -2.89 6.84 -16.50
CA VAL A 211 -2.81 7.49 -17.81
C VAL A 211 -1.46 7.30 -18.47
N GLN A 212 -0.38 7.17 -17.70
CA GLN A 212 0.97 7.12 -18.26
C GLN A 212 1.90 6.18 -17.48
N ASP A 213 3.02 5.83 -18.11
CA ASP A 213 4.08 5.09 -17.42
C ASP A 213 4.72 6.02 -16.39
N GLY A 214 4.94 5.50 -15.17
CA GLY A 214 5.41 6.31 -14.03
C GLY A 214 4.30 6.75 -13.08
N ASP A 215 3.02 6.61 -13.45
CA ASP A 215 1.93 6.67 -12.48
C ASP A 215 2.10 5.56 -11.41
N GLU A 216 1.80 5.88 -10.16
CA GLU A 216 1.98 4.98 -9.02
C GLU A 216 0.64 4.47 -8.51
N ILE A 217 0.63 3.21 -8.04
CA ILE A 217 -0.53 2.60 -7.38
C ILE A 217 -0.15 2.25 -5.95
N VAL A 218 -0.96 2.72 -5.00
CA VAL A 218 -0.86 2.37 -3.59
C VAL A 218 -2.19 1.72 -3.17
N LEU A 219 -2.10 0.59 -2.47
CA LEU A 219 -3.27 -0.15 -2.02
C LEU A 219 -3.30 -0.18 -0.50
N ILE A 220 -4.42 0.24 0.09
CA ILE A 220 -4.63 0.30 1.54
C ILE A 220 -5.93 -0.41 1.89
N GLY A 221 -5.93 -1.30 2.89
CA GLY A 221 -7.15 -1.98 3.28
C GLY A 221 -7.17 -2.52 4.70
N PHE A 222 -8.38 -2.76 5.21
CA PHE A 222 -8.62 -3.38 6.52
C PHE A 222 -9.57 -4.56 6.40
N SER A 223 -9.31 -5.68 7.10
CA SER A 223 -10.25 -6.81 7.19
C SER A 223 -10.58 -7.42 5.81
N ARG A 224 -11.86 -7.51 5.43
CA ARG A 224 -12.28 -7.88 4.08
C ARG A 224 -11.92 -6.85 3.01
N GLY A 225 -11.70 -5.59 3.39
CA GLY A 225 -11.11 -4.57 2.51
C GLY A 225 -9.66 -4.88 2.20
N ALA A 226 -8.89 -5.39 3.17
CA ALA A 226 -7.54 -5.89 2.94
C ALA A 226 -7.52 -7.10 1.99
N TYR A 227 -8.50 -8.01 2.11
CA TYR A 227 -8.67 -9.09 1.14
C TYR A 227 -9.06 -8.58 -0.25
N THR A 228 -9.89 -7.53 -0.32
CA THR A 228 -10.27 -6.89 -1.59
C THR A 228 -9.05 -6.32 -2.32
N ILE A 229 -8.15 -5.62 -1.61
CA ILE A 229 -6.92 -5.13 -2.24
C ILE A 229 -5.93 -6.25 -2.57
N GLN A 230 -5.96 -7.38 -1.86
CA GLN A 230 -5.16 -8.55 -2.21
C GLN A 230 -5.61 -9.12 -3.57
N CYS A 231 -6.92 -9.30 -3.74
CA CYS A 231 -7.50 -9.71 -5.03
C CYS A 231 -7.20 -8.69 -6.14
N LEU A 232 -7.29 -7.39 -5.83
CA LEU A 232 -6.97 -6.34 -6.79
C LEU A 232 -5.50 -6.38 -7.21
N ALA A 233 -4.57 -6.53 -6.26
CA ALA A 233 -3.14 -6.63 -6.55
C ALA A 233 -2.85 -7.82 -7.47
N ARG A 234 -3.47 -8.96 -7.18
CA ARG A 234 -3.34 -10.18 -7.99
C ARG A 234 -3.93 -9.99 -9.38
N LEU A 235 -5.11 -9.38 -9.50
CA LEU A 235 -5.73 -9.08 -10.78
C LEU A 235 -4.86 -8.15 -11.65
N ILE A 236 -4.28 -7.10 -11.07
CA ILE A 236 -3.35 -6.19 -11.76
C ILE A 236 -2.08 -6.92 -12.19
N ASN A 237 -1.56 -7.83 -11.36
CA ASN A 237 -0.40 -8.65 -11.72
C ASN A 237 -0.70 -9.58 -12.90
N ASP A 238 -1.82 -10.28 -12.83
CA ASP A 238 -2.17 -11.34 -13.78
C ASP A 238 -2.61 -10.74 -15.13
N ILE A 239 -3.41 -9.68 -15.10
CA ILE A 239 -4.01 -9.09 -16.30
C ILE A 239 -3.25 -7.85 -16.76
N GLY A 240 -2.76 -7.01 -15.85
CA GLY A 240 -2.26 -5.67 -16.16
C GLY A 240 -3.32 -4.59 -15.96
N ILE A 241 -3.27 -3.51 -16.74
CA ILE A 241 -4.23 -2.41 -16.71
C ILE A 241 -4.86 -2.26 -18.10
N ILE A 242 -6.19 -2.33 -18.16
CA ILE A 242 -6.95 -2.11 -19.38
C ILE A 242 -7.06 -0.61 -19.63
N HIS A 243 -6.89 -0.17 -20.86
CA HIS A 243 -7.10 1.24 -21.22
C HIS A 243 -8.53 1.70 -20.89
N ASN A 244 -8.65 2.94 -20.38
CA ASN A 244 -9.92 3.53 -19.95
C ASN A 244 -11.05 3.42 -20.99
N ALA A 245 -10.75 3.62 -22.28
CA ALA A 245 -11.73 3.51 -23.36
C ALA A 245 -12.39 2.12 -23.49
N SER A 246 -11.71 1.07 -23.01
CA SER A 246 -12.12 -0.33 -23.20
C SER A 246 -12.52 -1.00 -21.90
N VAL A 247 -12.15 -0.47 -20.73
CA VAL A 247 -12.34 -1.15 -19.44
C VAL A 247 -13.81 -1.53 -19.18
N ASN A 248 -14.77 -0.67 -19.51
CA ASN A 248 -16.19 -0.96 -19.26
C ASN A 248 -16.72 -2.12 -20.12
N LYS A 249 -16.16 -2.29 -21.32
CA LYS A 249 -16.54 -3.35 -22.25
C LYS A 249 -15.85 -4.67 -21.90
N GLU A 250 -14.56 -4.63 -21.63
CA GLU A 250 -13.71 -5.83 -21.52
C GLU A 250 -13.67 -6.40 -20.09
N LEU A 251 -13.77 -5.56 -19.06
CA LEU A 251 -13.64 -5.97 -17.65
C LEU A 251 -14.64 -7.06 -17.23
N PRO A 252 -15.94 -7.03 -17.57
CA PRO A 252 -16.89 -8.06 -17.11
C PRO A 252 -16.44 -9.47 -17.48
N ARG A 253 -16.06 -9.69 -18.75
CA ARG A 253 -15.64 -11.00 -19.24
C ARG A 253 -14.29 -11.43 -18.66
N ILE A 254 -13.30 -10.54 -18.66
CA ILE A 254 -11.97 -10.83 -18.10
C ILE A 254 -12.07 -11.19 -16.63
N PHE A 255 -12.83 -10.38 -15.87
CA PHE A 255 -12.99 -10.59 -14.45
C PHE A 255 -13.68 -11.91 -14.14
N ASP A 256 -14.72 -12.30 -14.89
CA ASP A 256 -15.42 -13.57 -14.65
C ASP A 256 -14.55 -14.79 -14.96
N LEU A 257 -13.76 -14.75 -16.03
CA LEU A 257 -12.78 -15.80 -16.36
C LEU A 257 -11.68 -15.88 -15.30
N TRP A 258 -11.10 -14.74 -14.90
CA TRP A 258 -10.07 -14.69 -13.86
C TRP A 258 -10.61 -15.13 -12.49
N ALA A 259 -11.80 -14.66 -12.10
CA ALA A 259 -12.40 -14.99 -10.80
C ALA A 259 -12.71 -16.49 -10.66
N THR A 260 -12.86 -17.22 -11.75
CA THR A 260 -13.05 -18.69 -11.77
C THR A 260 -11.74 -19.47 -11.82
N GLY A 261 -10.59 -18.79 -11.71
CA GLY A 261 -9.28 -19.42 -11.60
C GLY A 261 -8.56 -19.68 -12.92
N GLN A 262 -9.06 -19.17 -14.05
CA GLN A 262 -8.30 -19.24 -15.30
C GLN A 262 -7.02 -18.40 -15.19
N SER A 263 -5.93 -18.93 -15.72
CA SER A 263 -4.64 -18.24 -15.77
C SER A 263 -4.47 -17.49 -17.10
N PRO A 264 -3.91 -16.27 -17.10
CA PRO A 264 -3.60 -15.53 -18.32
C PRO A 264 -2.37 -16.05 -19.05
N THR A 265 -1.63 -17.01 -18.47
CA THR A 265 -0.42 -17.62 -19.07
C THR A 265 -0.67 -19.04 -19.59
N GLU A 266 -1.70 -19.71 -19.08
CA GLU A 266 -2.08 -21.06 -19.50
C GLU A 266 -3.06 -20.99 -20.67
N ASP A 267 -3.05 -22.01 -21.52
CA ASP A 267 -3.95 -22.07 -22.67
C ASP A 267 -5.41 -22.09 -22.21
N GLY A 268 -6.18 -21.11 -22.67
CA GLY A 268 -7.56 -20.92 -22.26
C GLY A 268 -8.14 -19.60 -22.75
N ASP A 269 -9.43 -19.41 -22.48
CA ASP A 269 -10.18 -18.23 -22.93
C ASP A 269 -9.59 -16.92 -22.39
N LEU A 270 -9.13 -16.92 -21.13
CA LEU A 270 -8.52 -15.74 -20.53
C LEU A 270 -7.24 -15.30 -21.23
N LYS A 271 -6.32 -16.24 -21.52
CA LYS A 271 -5.08 -15.97 -22.24
C LYS A 271 -5.38 -15.42 -23.64
N ASN A 272 -6.21 -16.11 -24.41
CA ASN A 272 -6.61 -15.68 -25.76
C ASN A 272 -7.22 -14.26 -25.75
N HIS A 273 -8.06 -13.98 -24.75
CA HIS A 273 -8.67 -12.66 -24.61
C HIS A 273 -7.66 -11.58 -24.25
N CYS A 274 -6.70 -11.88 -23.37
CA CYS A 274 -5.65 -10.94 -23.00
C CYS A 274 -4.66 -10.68 -24.15
N GLU A 275 -4.26 -11.71 -24.90
CA GLU A 275 -3.36 -11.58 -26.06
C GLU A 275 -3.97 -10.68 -27.15
N ARG A 276 -5.28 -10.80 -27.40
CA ARG A 276 -6.01 -9.87 -28.28
C ARG A 276 -5.94 -8.43 -27.79
N LEU A 277 -6.13 -8.19 -26.49
CA LEU A 277 -6.02 -6.81 -25.97
C LEU A 277 -4.59 -6.26 -26.04
N VAL A 278 -3.58 -7.12 -25.94
CA VAL A 278 -2.18 -6.71 -26.19
C VAL A 278 -1.98 -6.36 -27.66
N SER A 279 -2.46 -7.17 -28.61
CA SER A 279 -2.36 -6.87 -30.04
C SER A 279 -3.08 -5.57 -30.42
N ASP A 280 -4.21 -5.30 -29.77
CA ASP A 280 -5.03 -4.10 -29.96
C ASP A 280 -4.46 -2.87 -29.24
N ARG A 281 -3.32 -3.00 -28.52
CA ARG A 281 -2.72 -1.95 -27.67
C ARG A 281 -3.67 -1.39 -26.62
N MET A 282 -4.54 -2.24 -26.10
CA MET A 282 -5.56 -1.89 -25.08
C MET A 282 -5.19 -2.37 -23.68
N LEU A 283 -4.02 -2.98 -23.51
CA LEU A 283 -3.57 -3.55 -22.24
C LEU A 283 -2.13 -3.16 -21.92
N ARG A 284 -1.92 -2.59 -20.74
CA ARG A 284 -0.59 -2.30 -20.18
C ARG A 284 -0.19 -3.43 -19.26
N ARG A 285 0.98 -4.02 -19.51
CA ARG A 285 1.55 -5.13 -18.72
C ARG A 285 2.64 -4.63 -17.78
N ASN A 286 3.02 -5.47 -16.81
CA ASN A 286 4.13 -5.23 -15.89
C ASN A 286 3.97 -3.95 -15.03
N VAL A 287 2.72 -3.59 -14.70
CA VAL A 287 2.45 -2.44 -13.85
C VAL A 287 2.80 -2.76 -12.40
N LYS A 288 3.64 -1.91 -11.81
CA LYS A 288 4.09 -2.06 -10.42
C LYS A 288 3.06 -1.44 -9.46
N ILE A 289 2.89 -2.09 -8.32
CA ILE A 289 2.21 -1.54 -7.16
C ILE A 289 3.30 -1.02 -6.22
N LYS A 290 3.33 0.30 -6.00
CA LYS A 290 4.38 0.97 -5.22
C LYS A 290 4.36 0.53 -3.77
N ALA A 291 3.17 0.48 -3.16
CA ALA A 291 2.99 0.02 -1.79
C ALA A 291 1.66 -0.72 -1.60
N TYR A 292 1.69 -1.73 -0.73
CA TYR A 292 0.54 -2.48 -0.24
C TYR A 292 0.50 -2.37 1.28
N ALA A 293 -0.62 -1.92 1.86
CA ALA A 293 -0.77 -1.73 3.28
C ALA A 293 -2.08 -2.37 3.76
N ALA A 294 -1.98 -3.25 4.75
CA ALA A 294 -3.12 -3.98 5.27
C ALA A 294 -3.17 -3.97 6.80
N TRP A 295 -4.38 -3.84 7.35
CA TRP A 295 -4.67 -4.19 8.73
C TRP A 295 -5.50 -5.49 8.76
N ASP A 296 -5.02 -6.47 9.50
CA ASP A 296 -5.67 -7.72 9.88
C ASP A 296 -6.53 -8.37 8.78
N THR A 297 -5.89 -8.88 7.73
CA THR A 297 -6.57 -9.39 6.53
C THR A 297 -7.46 -10.60 6.82
N VAL A 298 -8.78 -10.53 6.52
CA VAL A 298 -9.72 -11.64 6.74
C VAL A 298 -10.33 -12.13 5.43
N ARG A 299 -10.11 -13.41 5.10
CA ARG A 299 -10.58 -14.07 3.87
C ARG A 299 -11.98 -14.68 3.93
N SER A 300 -12.51 -14.94 5.12
CA SER A 300 -13.68 -15.83 5.27
C SER A 300 -14.89 -15.32 4.48
N LEU A 301 -15.20 -15.99 3.36
CA LEU A 301 -16.45 -15.85 2.62
C LEU A 301 -17.48 -16.80 3.25
N GLY A 302 -17.91 -16.53 4.49
CA GLY A 302 -18.77 -17.41 5.26
C GLY A 302 -19.99 -16.70 5.85
N SER A 303 -21.19 -17.20 5.56
CA SER A 303 -22.33 -16.99 6.45
C SER A 303 -22.12 -17.84 7.71
N PRO A 304 -22.41 -17.34 8.91
CA PRO A 304 -22.38 -18.14 10.15
C PRO A 304 -23.43 -19.26 10.21
N TRP A 305 -24.33 -19.36 9.21
CA TRP A 305 -25.36 -20.40 9.17
C TRP A 305 -24.93 -21.59 8.29
N PRO A 306 -25.03 -22.84 8.78
CA PRO A 306 -24.91 -24.01 7.92
C PRO A 306 -26.07 -23.99 6.93
N ASN A 307 -25.80 -23.62 5.69
CA ASN A 307 -26.79 -23.67 4.62
C ASN A 307 -26.46 -24.85 3.69
N PRO A 308 -27.20 -25.98 3.77
CA PRO A 308 -26.96 -27.16 2.94
C PRO A 308 -27.25 -26.91 1.45
N PHE A 309 -27.81 -25.75 1.08
CA PHE A 309 -28.08 -25.36 -0.31
C PHE A 309 -27.03 -24.41 -0.91
N ARG A 310 -25.91 -24.17 -0.21
CA ARG A 310 -24.84 -23.31 -0.73
C ARG A 310 -24.05 -24.06 -1.80
N LYS A 311 -24.44 -23.91 -3.07
CA LYS A 311 -23.49 -24.10 -4.18
C LYS A 311 -22.37 -23.09 -3.94
N SER A 312 -21.18 -23.54 -3.56
CA SER A 312 -20.01 -22.67 -3.58
C SER A 312 -19.81 -22.26 -5.03
N GLU A 313 -20.10 -21.00 -5.38
CA GLU A 313 -19.46 -20.44 -6.55
C GLU A 313 -17.95 -20.51 -6.26
N GLN A 314 -17.21 -21.33 -7.02
CA GLN A 314 -15.76 -21.56 -6.92
C GLN A 314 -14.95 -20.31 -7.31
N ARG A 315 -15.41 -19.13 -6.88
CA ARG A 315 -14.79 -17.85 -7.21
C ARG A 315 -13.71 -17.55 -6.18
N PHE A 316 -12.52 -17.24 -6.67
CA PHE A 316 -11.34 -16.91 -5.87
C PHE A 316 -10.74 -18.08 -5.07
N ASP A 317 -11.13 -19.33 -5.34
CA ASP A 317 -10.54 -20.52 -4.68
C ASP A 317 -9.03 -20.65 -4.93
N PHE A 318 -8.55 -20.07 -6.05
CA PHE A 318 -7.13 -20.02 -6.42
C PHE A 318 -6.32 -18.94 -5.66
N MET A 319 -6.99 -18.05 -4.90
CA MET A 319 -6.29 -16.99 -4.17
C MET A 319 -5.52 -17.58 -2.99
N ASP A 320 -4.19 -17.54 -3.08
CA ASP A 320 -3.26 -18.01 -2.05
C ASP A 320 -2.67 -16.86 -1.24
N GLU A 321 -1.99 -17.16 -0.13
CA GLU A 321 -1.35 -16.19 0.77
C GLU A 321 -0.23 -15.36 0.11
N LYS A 322 0.16 -15.68 -1.13
CA LYS A 322 1.34 -15.08 -1.75
C LYS A 322 1.07 -13.66 -2.23
N LEU A 323 1.99 -12.77 -1.91
CA LEU A 323 2.01 -11.44 -2.49
C LEU A 323 2.46 -11.51 -3.95
N PRO A 324 1.73 -10.85 -4.88
CA PRO A 324 2.15 -10.78 -6.27
C PRO A 324 3.53 -10.13 -6.44
N PRO A 325 4.36 -10.56 -7.40
CA PRO A 325 5.72 -10.05 -7.59
C PRO A 325 5.78 -8.59 -8.06
N ASN A 326 4.68 -8.05 -8.58
CA ASN A 326 4.58 -6.64 -8.96
C ASN A 326 4.34 -5.67 -7.79
N VAL A 327 4.09 -6.19 -6.57
CA VAL A 327 4.06 -5.38 -5.34
C VAL A 327 5.48 -5.08 -4.90
N THR A 328 5.84 -3.80 -4.75
CA THR A 328 7.22 -3.39 -4.46
C THR A 328 7.52 -3.49 -2.97
N LYS A 329 6.64 -2.94 -2.13
CA LYS A 329 6.70 -3.01 -0.66
C LYS A 329 5.33 -3.30 -0.10
N ALA A 330 5.27 -4.14 0.92
CA ALA A 330 4.06 -4.56 1.60
C ALA A 330 4.23 -4.47 3.11
N TYR A 331 3.22 -3.91 3.77
CA TYR A 331 3.17 -3.71 5.22
C TYR A 331 1.87 -4.29 5.75
N HIS A 332 1.96 -5.16 6.75
CA HIS A 332 0.79 -5.84 7.30
C HIS A 332 0.78 -5.76 8.83
N ALA A 333 -0.18 -5.04 9.39
CA ALA A 333 -0.40 -4.97 10.82
C ALA A 333 -1.39 -6.06 11.25
N LEU A 334 -0.99 -6.91 12.18
CA LEU A 334 -1.74 -8.10 12.60
C LEU A 334 -2.21 -7.99 14.05
N ALA A 335 -3.44 -8.45 14.33
CA ALA A 335 -3.97 -8.52 15.70
C ALA A 335 -3.47 -9.78 16.42
N LEU A 336 -2.92 -9.64 17.61
CA LEU A 336 -2.46 -10.78 18.40
C LEU A 336 -3.59 -11.45 19.19
N ASP A 337 -4.53 -10.66 19.73
CA ASP A 337 -5.51 -11.12 20.72
C ASP A 337 -6.89 -11.49 20.11
N GLU A 338 -7.01 -11.51 18.78
CA GLU A 338 -8.27 -11.87 18.13
C GLU A 338 -8.48 -13.38 18.09
N ARG A 339 -9.49 -13.85 18.83
CA ARG A 339 -9.77 -15.28 19.07
C ARG A 339 -10.95 -15.84 18.27
N ARG A 340 -11.73 -15.00 17.56
CA ARG A 340 -12.94 -15.47 16.87
C ARG A 340 -12.58 -16.32 15.66
N TYR A 341 -13.20 -17.49 15.56
CA TYR A 341 -12.92 -18.47 14.51
C TYR A 341 -12.98 -17.93 13.08
N TYR A 342 -13.95 -17.06 12.77
CA TYR A 342 -14.12 -16.50 11.42
C TYR A 342 -13.23 -15.30 11.11
N PHE A 343 -12.55 -14.74 12.11
CA PHE A 343 -11.64 -13.59 11.94
C PHE A 343 -10.20 -14.08 11.90
N GLN A 344 -9.94 -15.15 11.14
CA GLN A 344 -8.59 -15.67 10.96
C GLN A 344 -7.78 -14.74 10.04
N PRO A 345 -6.62 -14.23 10.50
CA PRO A 345 -5.81 -13.37 9.69
C PRO A 345 -5.14 -14.23 8.61
N THR A 346 -5.07 -13.69 7.40
CA THR A 346 -4.27 -14.28 6.33
C THR A 346 -2.84 -13.83 6.50
N ILE A 347 -1.96 -14.71 6.99
CA ILE A 347 -0.52 -14.42 7.03
C ILE A 347 -0.01 -14.40 5.60
N LEU A 348 0.56 -13.27 5.19
CA LEU A 348 1.03 -13.08 3.82
C LEU A 348 2.40 -13.72 3.64
N VAL A 349 2.65 -14.26 2.46
CA VAL A 349 3.94 -14.83 2.07
C VAL A 349 4.55 -13.94 0.98
N PRO A 350 5.76 -13.39 1.16
CA PRO A 350 6.37 -12.57 0.14
C PRO A 350 6.81 -13.42 -1.06
N SER A 351 6.77 -12.83 -2.26
CA SER A 351 7.48 -13.37 -3.43
C SER A 351 9.01 -13.14 -3.34
N LYS A 352 9.45 -12.11 -2.60
CA LYS A 352 10.86 -11.78 -2.35
C LYS A 352 11.08 -11.34 -0.90
N PRO A 353 12.16 -11.74 -0.21
CA PRO A 353 12.34 -11.48 1.22
C PRO A 353 12.14 -10.00 1.64
N GLU A 354 12.64 -9.05 0.86
CA GLU A 354 12.58 -7.62 1.11
C GLU A 354 11.23 -6.96 0.82
N GLN A 355 10.27 -7.72 0.28
CA GLN A 355 8.98 -7.23 -0.19
C GLN A 355 8.01 -6.97 0.96
N LEU A 356 8.08 -7.74 2.06
CA LEU A 356 7.05 -7.77 3.09
C LEU A 356 7.62 -7.51 4.48
N LYS A 357 6.92 -6.67 5.24
CA LYS A 357 7.07 -6.53 6.69
C LYS A 357 5.73 -6.78 7.35
N GLN A 358 5.64 -7.81 8.19
CA GLN A 358 4.46 -8.11 8.99
C GLN A 358 4.76 -7.83 10.45
N CYS A 359 3.93 -7.02 11.10
CA CYS A 359 4.15 -6.63 12.48
C CYS A 359 2.90 -6.98 13.31
N TRP A 360 3.13 -7.69 14.40
CA TRP A 360 2.09 -8.10 15.34
C TRP A 360 1.91 -7.06 16.43
N PHE A 361 0.66 -6.71 16.69
CA PHE A 361 0.25 -5.72 17.67
C PHE A 361 -0.70 -6.31 18.69
N ARG A 362 -0.67 -5.77 19.91
CA ARG A 362 -1.63 -6.10 20.95
C ARG A 362 -3.03 -5.60 20.58
N GLY A 363 -4.04 -6.38 20.94
CA GLY A 363 -5.45 -6.06 20.71
C GLY A 363 -6.14 -7.02 19.75
N SER A 364 -7.47 -6.89 19.70
CA SER A 364 -8.37 -7.62 18.81
C SER A 364 -8.50 -6.92 17.44
N HIS A 365 -9.28 -7.49 16.52
CA HIS A 365 -9.41 -7.00 15.14
C HIS A 365 -9.68 -5.48 15.01
N SER A 366 -10.58 -4.92 15.82
CA SER A 366 -10.92 -3.49 15.81
C SER A 366 -9.93 -2.62 16.58
N ASP A 367 -9.12 -3.21 17.47
CA ASP A 367 -8.03 -2.50 18.15
C ASP A 367 -6.86 -2.26 17.20
N ILE A 368 -6.77 -3.03 16.10
CA ILE A 368 -5.74 -2.85 15.06
C ILE A 368 -6.24 -2.03 13.89
N GLY A 369 -7.45 -2.30 13.40
CA GLY A 369 -8.01 -1.61 12.24
C GLY A 369 -8.91 -0.42 12.56
N GLY A 370 -9.19 -0.14 13.83
CA GLY A 370 -10.14 0.89 14.25
C GLY A 370 -11.62 0.48 14.10
N GLY A 371 -12.51 1.46 14.22
CA GLY A 371 -13.96 1.23 14.11
C GLY A 371 -14.66 0.77 15.40
N GLY A 372 -13.94 0.68 16.52
CA GLY A 372 -14.49 0.35 17.84
C GLY A 372 -14.48 1.54 18.79
N GLU A 373 -15.46 1.60 19.72
CA GLU A 373 -15.62 2.67 20.72
C GLU A 373 -14.36 2.91 21.57
N ASN A 374 -13.54 1.87 21.82
CA ASN A 374 -12.31 1.94 22.61
C ASN A 374 -11.05 1.78 21.74
N SER A 375 -10.96 2.53 20.63
CA SER A 375 -9.92 2.35 19.59
C SER A 375 -8.57 3.04 19.89
N GLY A 376 -8.23 3.31 21.15
CA GLY A 376 -6.93 3.91 21.52
C GLY A 376 -5.72 3.12 21.00
N LEU A 377 -5.80 1.78 21.03
CA LEU A 377 -4.76 0.90 20.45
C LEU A 377 -4.61 1.05 18.93
N ALA A 378 -5.69 1.42 18.23
CA ALA A 378 -5.67 1.58 16.78
C ALA A 378 -4.86 2.82 16.36
N ASN A 379 -4.59 3.76 17.28
CA ASN A 379 -3.71 4.90 17.02
C ASN A 379 -2.26 4.44 16.84
N ILE A 380 -1.83 3.45 17.61
CA ILE A 380 -0.48 2.88 17.51
C ILE A 380 -0.26 2.26 16.13
N THR A 381 -1.20 1.42 15.70
CA THR A 381 -1.11 0.75 14.40
C THR A 381 -1.31 1.72 13.22
N LEU A 382 -2.00 2.84 13.43
CA LEU A 382 -2.10 3.92 12.45
C LEU A 382 -0.77 4.67 12.30
N CYS A 383 -0.14 5.08 13.40
CA CYS A 383 1.18 5.72 13.39
C CYS A 383 2.21 4.84 12.69
N TRP A 384 2.25 3.56 13.07
CA TRP A 384 3.14 2.59 12.46
C TRP A 384 2.93 2.52 10.94
N MET A 385 1.68 2.38 10.48
CA MET A 385 1.38 2.28 9.06
C MET A 385 1.76 3.55 8.28
N ILE A 386 1.46 4.73 8.83
CA ILE A 386 1.86 6.02 8.22
C ILE A 386 3.39 6.11 8.12
N SER A 387 4.11 5.69 9.17
CA SER A 387 5.57 5.63 9.15
C SER A 387 6.10 4.71 8.05
N GLN A 388 5.48 3.55 7.82
CA GLN A 388 5.92 2.63 6.77
C GLN A 388 5.62 3.16 5.34
N LEU A 389 4.56 3.96 5.19
CA LEU A 389 4.10 4.47 3.90
C LEU A 389 4.71 5.82 3.50
N ARG A 390 5.55 6.44 4.34
CA ARG A 390 6.08 7.80 4.12
C ARG A 390 6.81 7.98 2.77
N ASP A 391 7.48 6.92 2.29
CA ASP A 391 8.23 6.95 1.02
C ASP A 391 7.32 6.71 -0.21
N ALA A 392 6.05 6.35 0.04
CA ALA A 392 5.06 6.04 -0.98
C ALA A 392 3.87 7.01 -0.99
N VAL A 393 3.59 7.74 0.10
CA VAL A 393 2.46 8.66 0.23
C VAL A 393 2.87 9.83 1.12
N LYS A 394 2.61 11.06 0.66
CA LYS A 394 2.79 12.26 1.48
C LYS A 394 1.54 12.50 2.33
N PHE A 395 1.74 12.64 3.64
CA PHE A 395 0.68 12.80 4.63
C PHE A 395 0.77 14.13 5.36
N ASN A 396 -0.39 14.76 5.61
CA ASN A 396 -0.59 15.76 6.62
C ASN A 396 -0.92 15.07 7.95
N HIS A 397 0.11 14.89 8.77
CA HIS A 397 0.03 14.22 10.07
C HIS A 397 -0.71 15.05 11.12
N GLU A 398 -0.92 16.35 10.92
CA GLU A 398 -1.78 17.14 11.81
C GLU A 398 -3.23 16.67 11.73
N SER A 399 -3.63 16.17 10.55
CA SER A 399 -4.98 15.68 10.28
C SER A 399 -5.31 14.32 10.89
N CYS A 400 -4.31 13.53 11.29
CA CYS A 400 -4.54 12.17 11.79
C CYS A 400 -5.24 12.11 13.17
N TRP A 401 -5.25 13.25 13.87
CA TRP A 401 -5.81 13.41 15.22
C TRP A 401 -7.22 14.02 15.25
N TYR A 402 -7.68 14.69 14.19
CA TYR A 402 -9.01 15.32 14.19
C TYR A 402 -10.18 14.32 14.11
N ALA A 403 -9.88 13.04 13.84
CA ALA A 403 -10.86 11.97 13.64
C ALA A 403 -10.75 10.83 14.67
N THR A 404 -10.13 11.07 15.83
CA THR A 404 -10.05 10.08 16.92
C THR A 404 -11.43 9.89 17.55
N ALA A 405 -11.79 8.63 17.81
CA ALA A 405 -12.99 8.26 18.57
C ALA A 405 -13.05 9.07 19.87
N SER A 406 -14.19 9.68 20.17
CA SER A 406 -14.47 10.26 21.47
C SER A 406 -14.33 9.17 22.55
N GLY A 407 -13.33 9.30 23.42
CA GLY A 407 -13.12 8.39 24.58
C GLY A 407 -11.82 7.58 24.60
N SER A 408 -10.73 8.06 24.00
CA SER A 408 -9.42 7.38 23.96
C SER A 408 -8.81 7.14 25.34
N ILE A 409 -9.10 5.97 25.90
CA ILE A 409 -8.30 5.37 26.96
C ILE A 409 -7.52 4.24 26.29
N LEU A 410 -6.21 4.11 26.56
CA LEU A 410 -5.41 2.88 26.31
C LEU A 410 -5.93 1.70 27.18
N HIS A 411 -7.24 1.59 27.40
CA HIS A 411 -7.85 0.57 28.23
C HIS A 411 -7.94 -0.71 27.43
N TYR A 412 -6.88 -1.51 27.56
CA TYR A 412 -6.98 -2.94 27.31
C TYR A 412 -7.68 -3.57 28.51
N ASN A 413 -8.99 -3.83 28.40
CA ASN A 413 -9.70 -4.53 29.45
C ASN A 413 -9.33 -6.02 29.36
N MET A 414 -8.40 -6.51 30.20
CA MET A 414 -8.17 -7.96 30.34
C MET A 414 -9.49 -8.68 30.68
N ALA A 415 -10.40 -7.98 31.38
CA ALA A 415 -11.76 -8.43 31.71
C ALA A 415 -12.74 -8.51 30.52
N LYS A 416 -12.27 -8.42 29.26
CA LYS A 416 -12.99 -9.07 28.15
C LYS A 416 -12.87 -10.60 28.15
N GLU A 417 -12.26 -11.17 29.20
CA GLU A 417 -12.65 -12.45 29.83
C GLU A 417 -14.01 -12.39 30.56
N ASN A 418 -14.93 -11.47 30.22
CA ASN A 418 -16.29 -11.47 30.75
C ASN A 418 -17.05 -12.68 30.18
N THR A 419 -16.85 -13.83 30.84
CA THR A 419 -17.80 -14.92 30.90
C THR A 419 -19.13 -14.35 31.40
N ASP A 420 -20.20 -14.46 30.60
CA ASP A 420 -21.56 -14.48 31.18
C ASP A 420 -21.62 -15.63 32.23
N ILE A 421 -22.66 -15.66 33.08
CA ILE A 421 -22.91 -16.67 34.15
C ILE A 421 -22.86 -18.15 33.63
N LEU A 422 -22.76 -18.33 32.31
CA LEU A 422 -22.63 -19.58 31.56
C LEU A 422 -21.27 -19.79 30.84
N GLY A 423 -20.24 -18.98 31.09
CA GLY A 423 -18.88 -19.23 30.61
C GLY A 423 -18.55 -18.84 29.16
N VAL A 424 -19.25 -17.86 28.55
CA VAL A 424 -19.03 -17.46 27.14
C VAL A 424 -18.72 -15.97 27.00
N GLU A 425 -17.60 -15.64 26.31
CA GLU A 425 -17.02 -14.29 26.15
C GLU A 425 -17.82 -13.37 25.21
N LYS A 426 -17.95 -12.07 25.56
CA LYS A 426 -18.58 -11.01 24.74
C LYS A 426 -17.54 -10.20 23.95
N TYR A 427 -17.64 -10.19 22.62
CA TYR A 427 -17.00 -9.19 21.73
C TYR A 427 -18.07 -8.46 20.88
N ASN A 428 -17.89 -7.15 20.67
CA ASN A 428 -18.93 -6.15 20.37
C ASN A 428 -20.02 -6.48 19.30
N SER A 429 -21.23 -6.00 19.61
CA SER A 429 -22.46 -5.74 18.83
C SER A 429 -23.06 -6.77 17.86
N PHE A 430 -22.54 -8.00 17.76
CA PHE A 430 -23.28 -9.14 17.17
C PHE A 430 -22.99 -10.47 17.88
N SER A 431 -22.89 -10.41 19.22
CA SER A 431 -22.48 -11.55 20.05
C SER A 431 -23.37 -12.79 19.91
N SER A 432 -24.61 -12.68 19.43
CA SER A 432 -25.53 -13.84 19.35
C SER A 432 -25.22 -14.81 18.20
N VAL A 433 -24.69 -14.35 17.07
CA VAL A 433 -24.60 -15.16 15.84
C VAL A 433 -23.27 -15.92 15.71
N TRP A 434 -22.17 -15.34 16.21
CA TRP A 434 -20.83 -15.92 16.13
C TRP A 434 -20.46 -16.82 17.32
N ARG A 435 -21.38 -16.97 18.29
CA ARG A 435 -21.23 -17.73 19.54
C ARG A 435 -21.01 -19.23 19.37
N PHE A 436 -21.32 -19.80 18.21
CA PHE A 436 -21.37 -21.26 18.01
C PHE A 436 -20.18 -21.87 17.27
N ALA A 437 -19.16 -21.08 16.88
CA ALA A 437 -18.12 -21.53 15.95
C ALA A 437 -16.73 -21.81 16.57
N GLY A 438 -16.63 -21.88 17.90
CA GLY A 438 -15.35 -22.11 18.60
C GLY A 438 -14.40 -20.90 18.58
N SER A 439 -13.26 -21.04 19.27
CA SER A 439 -12.19 -20.03 19.38
C SER A 439 -10.84 -20.60 18.93
N ARG A 440 -9.90 -19.73 18.54
CA ARG A 440 -8.52 -20.09 18.20
C ARG A 440 -7.53 -19.08 18.78
N THR A 441 -6.33 -19.55 19.08
CA THR A 441 -5.24 -18.68 19.56
C THR A 441 -4.28 -18.38 18.42
N ARG A 442 -3.92 -17.10 18.27
CA ARG A 442 -2.92 -16.65 17.29
C ARG A 442 -1.53 -16.74 17.91
N SER A 443 -0.53 -17.08 17.10
CA SER A 443 0.86 -17.21 17.54
C SER A 443 1.79 -16.76 16.41
N ILE A 444 2.90 -16.16 16.81
CA ILE A 444 3.88 -15.53 15.91
C ILE A 444 4.86 -16.58 15.42
N GLY A 445 5.29 -16.48 14.16
CA GLY A 445 6.21 -17.44 13.55
C GLY A 445 5.61 -18.84 13.35
N LYS A 446 4.28 -18.96 13.48
CA LYS A 446 3.53 -20.14 13.05
C LYS A 446 2.70 -19.77 11.84
N SER A 447 3.06 -20.31 10.68
CA SER A 447 2.23 -20.30 9.47
C SER A 447 0.85 -20.98 9.66
N ARG A 448 0.57 -21.62 10.82
CA ARG A 448 -0.73 -22.20 11.18
C ARG A 448 -1.09 -21.96 12.65
N MET A 449 -2.26 -21.34 12.87
CA MET A 449 -2.90 -21.17 14.18
C MET A 449 -3.23 -22.51 14.82
N GLU A 450 -2.94 -22.67 16.11
CA GLU A 450 -3.29 -23.88 16.85
C GLU A 450 -4.79 -23.86 17.23
N PRO A 451 -5.56 -24.89 16.85
CA PRO A 451 -6.86 -25.13 17.46
C PRO A 451 -6.64 -25.56 18.91
N THR A 452 -7.27 -24.90 19.86
CA THR A 452 -7.39 -25.40 21.23
C THR A 452 -8.52 -26.44 21.28
N ASP A 453 -8.17 -27.72 21.30
CA ASP A 453 -9.00 -28.80 21.86
C ASP A 453 -8.65 -28.93 23.36
N PRO A 454 -9.62 -29.09 24.29
CA PRO A 454 -9.32 -29.33 25.70
C PRO A 454 -8.45 -30.57 25.99
N THR A 455 -8.20 -31.46 25.01
CA THR A 455 -7.65 -32.80 25.28
C THR A 455 -6.67 -33.40 24.27
N GLY A 456 -6.19 -32.70 23.24
CA GLY A 456 -5.35 -33.39 22.24
C GLY A 456 -4.44 -32.51 21.40
N GLY A 457 -3.13 -32.67 21.61
CA GLY A 457 -2.10 -32.07 20.78
C GLY A 457 -1.95 -32.74 19.41
N CYS A 458 -1.54 -31.94 18.41
CA CYS A 458 -0.98 -32.44 17.16
C CYS A 458 0.12 -31.50 16.66
N GLN A 459 1.23 -32.09 16.22
CA GLN A 459 2.41 -31.45 15.66
C GLN A 459 2.18 -30.87 14.26
N ILE A 460 2.94 -29.82 13.93
CA ILE A 460 2.96 -29.18 12.61
C ILE A 460 4.32 -29.45 11.98
N ASP A 461 4.31 -30.14 10.84
CA ASP A 461 5.46 -30.35 9.97
C ASP A 461 5.46 -29.27 8.87
N ARG A 462 6.26 -28.21 9.06
CA ARG A 462 6.74 -27.24 8.05
C ARG A 462 7.68 -26.24 8.73
N ASN A 463 8.97 -26.42 8.51
CA ASN A 463 10.03 -25.48 8.90
C ASN A 463 9.94 -24.19 8.07
N HIS A 464 9.49 -23.07 8.64
CA HIS A 464 9.75 -21.75 8.06
C HIS A 464 10.27 -20.80 9.16
N ASN A 465 11.56 -20.46 9.08
CA ASN A 465 12.13 -19.33 9.81
C ASN A 465 11.64 -18.04 9.10
N ASP A 466 10.44 -17.59 9.46
CA ASP A 466 9.76 -16.43 8.86
C ASP A 466 10.42 -15.11 9.30
N MET A 467 11.55 -14.76 8.67
CA MET A 467 12.34 -13.53 8.94
C MET A 467 11.63 -12.20 8.59
N TYR A 468 10.34 -12.23 8.25
CA TYR A 468 9.54 -11.06 7.86
C TYR A 468 8.44 -10.70 8.88
N GLU A 469 8.33 -11.47 9.96
CA GLU A 469 7.43 -11.18 11.09
C GLU A 469 8.19 -10.51 12.24
N THR A 470 7.64 -9.42 12.76
CA THR A 470 8.14 -8.73 13.95
C THR A 470 7.02 -8.55 14.98
N ILE A 471 7.39 -8.34 16.24
CA ILE A 471 6.43 -7.80 17.21
C ILE A 471 6.66 -6.33 17.44
N HIS A 472 5.58 -5.59 17.54
CA HIS A 472 5.64 -4.21 17.96
C HIS A 472 5.95 -4.12 19.45
N PHE A 473 6.75 -3.13 19.87
CA PHE A 473 7.13 -2.93 21.28
C PHE A 473 5.91 -2.82 22.22
N SER A 474 4.77 -2.33 21.72
CA SER A 474 3.53 -2.22 22.49
C SER A 474 3.00 -3.58 22.98
N VAL A 475 3.33 -4.69 22.32
CA VAL A 475 3.00 -6.05 22.76
C VAL A 475 3.63 -6.34 24.13
N ARG A 476 4.84 -5.83 24.36
CA ARG A 476 5.59 -5.97 25.62
C ARG A 476 5.09 -4.97 26.66
N VAL A 477 5.11 -3.68 26.32
CA VAL A 477 4.94 -2.60 27.30
C VAL A 477 3.49 -2.48 27.81
N LEU A 478 2.49 -2.78 26.98
CA LEU A 478 1.10 -2.67 27.41
C LEU A 478 0.66 -3.82 28.35
N LYS A 479 1.53 -4.80 28.64
CA LYS A 479 1.26 -5.85 29.64
C LYS A 479 1.26 -5.29 31.05
N ASP A 480 2.09 -4.27 31.26
CA ASP A 480 2.17 -3.55 32.52
C ASP A 480 1.15 -2.40 32.55
N ILE A 481 0.87 -1.74 31.42
CA ILE A 481 -0.06 -0.59 31.38
C ILE A 481 -1.55 -1.00 31.48
N ALA A 482 -1.90 -2.24 31.15
CA ALA A 482 -3.27 -2.75 31.26
C ALA A 482 -3.62 -3.32 32.65
N VAL A 483 -2.62 -3.61 33.49
CA VAL A 483 -2.80 -4.17 34.84
C VAL A 483 -1.72 -3.61 35.74
N LEU A 484 -1.96 -2.46 36.34
CA LEU A 484 -1.23 -2.06 37.53
C LEU A 484 -2.05 -2.47 38.76
N GLN A 485 -2.18 -3.78 38.93
CA GLN A 485 -2.54 -4.43 40.19
C GLN A 485 -1.32 -5.28 40.59
N PRO A 486 -0.80 -5.14 41.82
CA PRO A 486 0.22 -6.03 42.32
C PRO A 486 -0.42 -7.38 42.69
N GLN A 487 0.34 -8.47 42.49
CA GLN A 487 0.07 -9.87 42.89
C GLN A 487 -0.71 -10.66 41.81
N ASP A 488 -0.27 -11.82 41.30
CA ASP A 488 0.48 -12.89 41.95
C ASP A 488 1.41 -13.60 40.93
N GLN A 489 2.64 -13.92 41.34
CA GLN A 489 3.66 -14.49 40.47
C GLN A 489 3.63 -16.02 40.52
N SER A 490 2.97 -16.66 39.54
CA SER A 490 3.29 -18.04 39.16
C SER A 490 3.08 -18.31 37.65
N ASN A 491 4.15 -18.08 36.87
CA ASN A 491 4.47 -18.61 35.52
C ASN A 491 3.57 -18.23 34.31
N PRO A 492 4.08 -18.05 33.07
CA PRO A 492 5.44 -18.22 32.54
C PRO A 492 5.93 -17.00 31.70
N LEU A 493 6.56 -16.00 32.33
CA LEU A 493 7.21 -14.87 31.62
C LEU A 493 8.51 -14.41 32.30
N LYS A 494 9.02 -15.16 33.27
CA LYS A 494 10.22 -14.79 34.00
C LYS A 494 11.46 -15.36 33.31
N GLU A 495 12.07 -14.54 32.47
CA GLU A 495 13.49 -14.11 32.55
C GLU A 495 13.85 -13.35 31.26
N PHE A 496 13.36 -12.11 31.13
CA PHE A 496 13.86 -11.16 30.14
C PHE A 496 15.00 -10.36 30.79
N LYS A 497 16.25 -10.68 30.45
CA LYS A 497 17.39 -9.84 30.83
C LYS A 497 17.60 -8.77 29.76
N CYS A 498 17.50 -7.51 30.17
CA CYS A 498 17.72 -6.32 29.35
C CYS A 498 19.20 -6.18 28.96
N SER A 499 19.48 -5.79 27.72
CA SER A 499 20.79 -5.25 27.32
C SER A 499 20.53 -3.99 26.48
N GLU A 500 21.21 -2.89 26.83
CA GLU A 500 21.06 -1.57 26.20
C GLU A 500 21.60 -1.49 24.75
N SER A 501 22.08 -2.59 24.16
CA SER A 501 22.96 -2.54 22.97
C SER A 501 22.45 -3.22 21.69
N ALA A 502 21.23 -3.77 21.62
CA ALA A 502 20.72 -4.46 20.41
C ALA A 502 19.17 -4.52 20.36
N PRO A 503 18.53 -4.71 19.18
CA PRO A 503 17.09 -5.01 19.11
C PRO A 503 16.76 -6.22 19.99
N TYR A 504 15.66 -6.18 20.75
CA TYR A 504 15.20 -7.35 21.46
C TYR A 504 14.83 -8.43 20.44
N SER A 505 15.61 -9.49 20.43
CA SER A 505 15.40 -10.67 19.59
C SER A 505 15.17 -11.84 20.53
N TRP A 506 14.02 -12.47 20.43
CA TRP A 506 13.64 -13.57 21.30
C TRP A 506 13.71 -14.87 20.55
N SER A 507 14.30 -15.88 21.17
CA SER A 507 14.22 -17.26 20.71
C SER A 507 13.19 -17.97 21.58
N ALA A 508 12.13 -18.48 20.97
CA ALA A 508 11.09 -19.25 21.65
C ALA A 508 10.96 -20.61 20.96
N ASN A 509 10.82 -21.67 21.76
CA ASN A 509 10.48 -22.97 21.21
C ASN A 509 8.95 -23.10 21.14
N ILE A 510 8.37 -23.06 19.95
CA ILE A 510 6.93 -23.17 19.75
C ILE A 510 6.63 -24.49 19.04
N ALA A 511 6.01 -25.44 19.74
CA ALA A 511 5.72 -26.79 19.25
C ALA A 511 6.97 -27.59 18.77
N GLY A 512 8.10 -27.44 19.46
CA GLY A 512 9.34 -28.18 19.16
C GLY A 512 10.26 -27.47 18.15
N GLN A 513 9.86 -26.32 17.61
CA GLN A 513 10.66 -25.52 16.67
C GLN A 513 11.17 -24.25 17.33
N ASP A 514 12.46 -23.95 17.12
CA ASP A 514 13.06 -22.70 17.57
C ASP A 514 12.68 -21.58 16.61
N VAL A 515 11.85 -20.65 17.10
CA VAL A 515 11.40 -19.47 16.38
C VAL A 515 12.17 -18.26 16.92
N ARG A 516 12.74 -17.47 16.01
CA ARG A 516 13.32 -16.17 16.33
C ARG A 516 12.31 -15.08 15.98
N ILE A 517 11.93 -14.28 16.97
CA ILE A 517 11.04 -13.14 16.82
C ILE A 517 11.85 -11.88 17.09
N ASP A 518 11.82 -10.93 16.16
CA ASP A 518 12.49 -9.64 16.33
C ASP A 518 11.48 -8.55 16.73
N GLU A 519 11.89 -7.64 17.62
CA GLU A 519 11.11 -6.43 17.91
C GLU A 519 11.25 -5.44 16.76
N ASP A 520 10.11 -4.90 16.32
CA ASP A 520 10.12 -3.77 15.41
C ASP A 520 10.52 -2.51 16.17
N LYS A 521 11.75 -2.04 15.92
CA LYS A 521 12.21 -0.76 16.45
C LYS A 521 11.36 0.35 15.84
N GLN A 522 10.61 1.03 16.68
CA GLN A 522 9.89 2.24 16.27
C GLN A 522 10.85 3.20 15.58
N SER A 523 10.41 3.81 14.49
CA SER A 523 11.20 4.87 13.86
C SER A 523 11.05 6.17 14.65
N ASP A 524 12.05 7.07 14.58
CA ASP A 524 11.94 8.41 15.18
C ASP A 524 10.69 9.16 14.69
N TYR A 525 10.29 8.90 13.44
CA TYR A 525 9.08 9.45 12.85
C TYR A 525 7.81 8.93 13.55
N GLU A 526 7.75 7.62 13.80
CA GLU A 526 6.64 6.99 14.52
C GLU A 526 6.55 7.50 15.96
N VAL A 527 7.68 7.55 16.67
CA VAL A 527 7.78 8.09 18.04
C VAL A 527 7.27 9.53 18.08
N GLY A 528 7.72 10.38 17.15
CA GLY A 528 7.27 11.77 17.05
C GLY A 528 5.77 11.91 16.74
N MET A 529 5.16 10.97 16.03
CA MET A 529 3.70 10.95 15.86
C MET A 529 2.96 10.58 17.15
N LEU A 530 3.44 9.54 17.86
CA LEU A 530 2.84 9.12 19.12
C LEU A 530 2.96 10.21 20.19
N HIS A 531 4.10 10.88 20.30
CA HIS A 531 4.26 12.03 21.20
C HIS A 531 3.26 13.15 20.90
N ARG A 532 3.05 13.48 19.62
CA ARG A 532 2.05 14.48 19.23
C ARG A 532 0.61 14.08 19.58
N TRP A 533 0.29 12.79 19.49
CA TRP A 533 -1.01 12.30 19.94
C TRP A 533 -1.18 12.44 21.45
N ILE A 534 -0.21 11.94 22.22
CA ILE A 534 -0.18 12.05 23.68
C ILE A 534 -0.29 13.52 24.08
N ASP A 535 0.37 14.41 23.35
CA ASP A 535 0.34 15.84 23.62
C ASP A 535 -1.02 16.51 23.39
N ARG A 536 -1.84 15.96 22.49
CA ARG A 536 -3.14 16.50 22.12
C ARG A 536 -4.31 15.93 22.90
N ASP A 537 -4.14 14.72 23.45
CA ASP A 537 -5.20 14.02 24.16
C ASP A 537 -5.09 14.28 25.67
N SER A 538 -5.74 15.34 26.15
CA SER A 538 -5.74 15.70 27.57
C SER A 538 -6.34 14.59 28.44
N ASN A 539 -7.34 13.85 27.93
CA ASN A 539 -7.94 12.74 28.67
C ASN A 539 -6.95 11.59 28.85
N PHE A 540 -6.15 11.32 27.82
CA PHE A 540 -5.08 10.33 27.90
C PHE A 540 -4.04 10.72 28.96
N ARG A 541 -3.56 11.97 28.91
CA ARG A 541 -2.59 12.51 29.89
C ARG A 541 -3.11 12.44 31.33
N ASP A 542 -4.35 12.88 31.55
CA ASP A 542 -4.97 12.87 32.88
C ASP A 542 -5.12 11.45 33.42
N LEU A 543 -5.46 10.49 32.55
CA LEU A 543 -5.62 9.10 32.93
C LEU A 543 -4.27 8.45 33.28
N VAL A 544 -3.26 8.59 32.43
CA VAL A 544 -1.92 8.04 32.70
C VAL A 544 -1.35 8.65 33.98
N THR A 545 -1.48 9.97 34.14
CA THR A 545 -1.09 10.68 35.37
C THR A 545 -1.79 10.09 36.59
N ARG A 546 -3.11 9.97 36.55
CA ARG A 546 -3.90 9.43 37.67
C ARG A 546 -3.47 8.02 38.03
N ASP A 547 -3.24 7.17 37.03
CA ASP A 547 -2.86 5.78 37.24
C ASP A 547 -1.43 5.72 37.81
N LEU A 548 -0.46 6.47 37.28
CA LEU A 548 0.90 6.56 37.85
C LEU A 548 0.92 7.09 39.30
N VAL A 549 0.09 8.10 39.64
CA VAL A 549 -0.08 8.60 41.01
C VAL A 549 -0.66 7.50 41.92
N ARG A 550 -1.71 6.81 41.46
CA ARG A 550 -2.38 5.74 42.22
C ARG A 550 -1.41 4.64 42.62
N LEU A 551 -0.41 4.39 41.79
CA LEU A 551 0.55 3.30 41.94
C LEU A 551 1.83 3.72 42.66
N GLY A 552 1.95 5.00 43.00
CA GLY A 552 3.10 5.54 43.71
C GLY A 552 4.35 5.67 42.85
N HIS A 553 4.24 5.58 41.51
CA HIS A 553 5.35 5.84 40.60
C HIS A 553 5.71 7.33 40.53
N ILE A 554 4.71 8.20 40.78
CA ILE A 554 4.88 9.65 40.87
C ILE A 554 4.19 10.19 42.11
N ARG A 555 4.79 11.22 42.72
CA ARG A 555 4.16 11.99 43.80
C ARG A 555 3.20 13.01 43.21
N ARG A 556 2.27 13.51 44.03
CA ARG A 556 1.28 14.50 43.59
C ARG A 556 1.95 15.71 42.93
N PRO A 557 1.30 16.38 41.96
CA PRO A 557 1.86 17.53 41.21
C PRO A 557 2.41 18.67 42.06
N ASP A 558 2.05 18.70 43.34
CA ASP A 558 2.38 19.75 44.30
C ASP A 558 3.73 19.53 45.02
N ASP A 559 4.48 18.44 44.72
CA ASP A 559 5.79 18.15 45.32
C ASP A 559 6.94 18.78 44.48
N PRO A 560 7.66 19.79 45.02
CA PRO A 560 8.70 20.53 44.31
C PRO A 560 9.98 19.72 44.04
N THR A 561 10.06 18.45 44.45
CA THR A 561 11.19 17.54 44.20
C THR A 561 10.92 16.48 43.12
N SER A 562 9.77 16.54 42.46
CA SER A 562 9.37 15.57 41.43
C SER A 562 9.92 15.91 40.03
N VAL A 563 10.32 14.88 39.26
CA VAL A 563 10.62 15.00 37.82
C VAL A 563 9.36 15.54 37.12
N PRO A 564 9.49 16.43 36.10
CA PRO A 564 8.33 17.00 35.43
C PRO A 564 7.38 15.91 34.96
N LEU A 565 6.11 16.02 35.36
CA LEU A 565 5.05 15.06 35.01
C LEU A 565 4.98 14.81 33.49
N ASP A 566 5.26 15.85 32.71
CA ASP A 566 5.30 15.81 31.25
C ASP A 566 6.43 14.92 30.69
N GLU A 567 7.55 14.79 31.41
CA GLU A 567 8.68 13.94 31.01
C GLU A 567 8.36 12.47 31.31
N ILE A 568 7.77 12.18 32.48
CA ILE A 568 7.37 10.82 32.87
C ILE A 568 6.21 10.25 32.03
N VAL A 569 5.26 11.10 31.62
CA VAL A 569 4.13 10.66 30.77
C VAL A 569 4.58 10.44 29.32
N ARG A 570 5.68 11.07 28.90
CA ARG A 570 6.26 10.92 27.56
C ARG A 570 7.23 9.73 27.46
N ASP A 571 8.03 9.51 28.49
CA ASP A 571 8.92 8.33 28.64
C ASP A 571 8.11 7.03 28.84
#